data_AF-A0A9Q9AY83-F1
#
_entry.id   AF-A0A9Q9AY83-F1
#
_cell.length_a   1.000
_cell.length_b   1.000
_cell.length_c   1.000
_cell.angle_alpha   90.00
_cell.angle_beta   90.00
_cell.angle_gamma   90.00
#
_symmetry.space_group_name_H-M   'P 1'
#
loop_
_entity.id
_entity.type
_entity.pdbx_description
1 polymer ?
#
loop_
_entity_poly.entity_id
_entity_poly.type
_entity_poly.pdbx_seq_one_letter_code
_entity_poly.pdbx_strand_id
1 'polypeptide(L)'
;MKAVLLTAACLTESALAYVAQPRTEDAQCRQTTVAILGAGVAGITAAQALVNASVTDFVIIEANDYIGGRIANVDFGRQSNGDPHKVEIGANWVHGVGGNFVNPIYHLIEKYNINLVSPDYETHLTFNETGPITIDDLWDAYDEVSEEAIAEAGRLLTENVQDESTRTGLALAGWKPEIDDMAAALVEWVNFDWSIAVPPEDSSFIFGTTVENFTYGLFGEDEPFIVESRGYNTIVKGEASTFLHQTNDPRLLLNTTVTNITHSDTGVTIHSSDGTCISAAYAINTVSLGVLQHDSITYHPSLPLWKQTAIQSFGMTTYTKLFLQFNSSWWDPNNTNTEYFYYADPHQRGFYPVFQSLSTPKYLGSDSHILFATVTGSQPYRVERQSDAETQAEIMHVLQSMFPNVTIPEPTAFYYPRWTLTPNFRGSYSYWPPQVTLKSHQNLRGNVGRLLFCGGACEYAVLWVFAWELVFGEGDGAEGGGAVGEEGM
;
A
#
# COMPACT_ATOMS: atom_id res chain seq x y z
N MET A 1 -54.68 15.37 -43.37
CA MET A 1 -54.67 16.85 -43.30
C MET A 1 -54.79 17.25 -41.84
N LYS A 2 -54.02 18.27 -41.43
CA LYS A 2 -53.86 18.89 -40.09
C LYS A 2 -52.82 18.28 -39.14
N ALA A 3 -51.63 18.84 -39.30
CA ALA A 3 -50.55 18.97 -38.32
C ALA A 3 -50.95 19.91 -37.17
N VAL A 4 -50.43 19.65 -35.98
CA VAL A 4 -50.15 20.66 -34.94
C VAL A 4 -48.76 20.34 -34.40
N LEU A 5 -47.78 21.16 -34.77
CA LEU A 5 -46.47 21.22 -34.11
C LEU A 5 -46.67 21.94 -32.77
N LEU A 6 -46.27 21.31 -31.66
CA LEU A 6 -45.85 22.04 -30.47
C LEU A 6 -44.33 22.03 -30.42
N THR A 7 -43.73 23.20 -30.65
CA THR A 7 -42.34 23.51 -30.34
C THR A 7 -42.18 23.65 -28.83
N ALA A 8 -41.52 22.71 -28.17
CA ALA A 8 -40.98 22.91 -26.83
C ALA A 8 -39.62 23.60 -26.97
N ALA A 9 -39.54 24.85 -26.51
CA ALA A 9 -38.28 25.58 -26.41
C ALA A 9 -37.42 24.93 -25.31
N CYS A 10 -36.31 24.32 -25.70
CA CYS A 10 -35.25 23.94 -24.77
C CYS A 10 -34.55 25.23 -24.34
N LEU A 11 -34.89 25.74 -23.15
CA LEU A 11 -34.05 26.72 -22.47
C LEU A 11 -32.82 25.99 -21.98
N THR A 12 -31.68 26.23 -22.64
CA THR A 12 -30.37 25.83 -22.15
C THR A 12 -30.02 26.70 -20.94
N GLU A 13 -30.35 26.25 -19.73
CA GLU A 13 -29.67 26.75 -18.54
C GLU A 13 -28.22 26.29 -18.63
N SER A 14 -27.33 27.26 -18.84
CA SER A 14 -25.90 27.05 -18.68
C SER A 14 -25.65 26.86 -17.20
N ALA A 15 -25.52 25.60 -16.77
CA ALA A 15 -24.99 25.28 -15.46
C ALA A 15 -23.51 25.73 -15.44
N LEU A 16 -23.29 26.99 -15.07
CA LEU A 16 -21.98 27.43 -14.61
C LEU A 16 -21.72 26.68 -13.30
N ALA A 17 -20.94 25.60 -13.37
CA ALA A 17 -20.38 24.96 -12.20
C ALA A 17 -19.56 26.02 -11.44
N TYR A 18 -20.14 26.58 -10.38
CA TYR A 18 -19.50 27.64 -9.61
C TYR A 18 -18.40 27.00 -8.77
N VAL A 19 -17.15 27.14 -9.20
CA VAL A 19 -15.98 26.74 -8.41
C VAL A 19 -15.97 27.63 -7.16
N ALA A 20 -16.22 27.02 -6.00
CA ALA A 20 -16.28 27.74 -4.73
C ALA A 20 -14.92 28.38 -4.45
N GLN A 21 -14.88 29.70 -4.28
CA GLN A 21 -13.64 30.41 -3.95
C GLN A 21 -13.44 30.51 -2.43
N PRO A 22 -12.18 30.52 -1.95
CA PRO A 22 -11.89 30.77 -0.56
C PRO A 22 -12.41 32.16 -0.14
N ARG A 23 -13.04 32.25 1.03
CA ARG A 23 -13.46 33.55 1.59
C ARG A 23 -12.31 34.19 2.34
N THR A 24 -12.18 35.51 2.18
CA THR A 24 -11.15 36.37 2.78
C THR A 24 -11.39 36.62 4.28
N GLU A 25 -11.51 35.58 5.09
CA GLU A 25 -11.68 35.73 6.54
C GLU A 25 -10.33 35.82 7.28
N ASP A 26 -9.24 35.33 6.69
CA ASP A 26 -7.88 35.42 7.25
C ASP A 26 -6.87 35.92 6.21
N ALA A 27 -6.68 37.25 6.14
CA ALA A 27 -5.84 37.91 5.14
C ALA A 27 -4.35 37.53 5.21
N GLN A 28 -3.94 36.81 6.26
CA GLN A 28 -2.57 36.38 6.49
C GLN A 28 -2.27 34.98 5.91
N CYS A 29 -3.29 34.15 5.69
CA CYS A 29 -3.11 32.81 5.11
C CYS A 29 -3.09 32.84 3.58
N ARG A 30 -2.30 31.96 2.97
CA ARG A 30 -2.32 31.74 1.52
C ARG A 30 -3.70 31.22 1.11
N GLN A 31 -4.32 31.85 0.12
CA GLN A 31 -5.64 31.45 -0.37
C GLN A 31 -5.51 30.49 -1.56
N THR A 32 -6.38 29.49 -1.63
CA THR A 32 -6.52 28.59 -2.79
C THR A 32 -7.92 27.99 -2.84
N THR A 33 -8.32 27.39 -3.95
CA THR A 33 -9.62 26.69 -4.04
C THR A 33 -9.56 25.36 -3.31
N VAL A 34 -8.51 24.55 -3.57
CA VAL A 34 -8.36 23.22 -2.95
C VAL A 34 -6.97 23.05 -2.31
N ALA A 35 -6.93 22.64 -1.04
CA ALA A 35 -5.70 22.15 -0.42
C ALA A 35 -5.63 20.62 -0.49
N ILE A 36 -4.50 20.05 -0.88
CA ILE A 36 -4.27 18.60 -0.92
C ILE A 36 -3.20 18.27 0.12
N LEU A 37 -3.51 17.38 1.06
CA LEU A 37 -2.62 17.03 2.17
C LEU A 37 -1.93 15.71 1.84
N GLY A 38 -0.67 15.78 1.44
CA GLY A 38 0.15 14.68 0.96
C GLY A 38 0.36 14.69 -0.55
N ALA A 39 1.59 14.40 -0.98
CA ALA A 39 2.02 14.21 -2.37
C ALA A 39 2.43 12.74 -2.64
N GLY A 40 1.75 11.80 -1.97
CA GLY A 40 1.74 10.39 -2.38
C GLY A 40 0.89 10.17 -3.64
N VAL A 41 0.75 8.92 -4.10
CA VAL A 41 -0.05 8.59 -5.29
C VAL A 41 -1.45 9.22 -5.20
N ALA A 42 -2.18 9.01 -4.09
CA ALA A 42 -3.54 9.53 -3.94
C ALA A 42 -3.62 11.07 -4.04
N GLY A 43 -2.66 11.79 -3.48
CA GLY A 43 -2.60 13.25 -3.56
C GLY A 43 -2.30 13.75 -4.98
N ILE A 44 -1.35 13.11 -5.68
CA ILE A 44 -1.02 13.44 -7.06
C ILE A 44 -2.17 13.08 -8.01
N THR A 45 -2.83 11.94 -7.82
CA THR A 45 -4.00 11.56 -8.61
C THR A 45 -5.19 12.48 -8.35
N ALA A 46 -5.40 12.93 -7.10
CA ALA A 46 -6.41 13.94 -6.79
C ALA A 46 -6.13 15.27 -7.49
N ALA A 47 -4.88 15.75 -7.48
CA ALA A 47 -4.47 16.94 -8.21
C ALA A 47 -4.69 16.78 -9.73
N GLN A 48 -4.35 15.62 -10.30
CA GLN A 48 -4.62 15.31 -11.69
C GLN A 48 -6.13 15.36 -12.02
N ALA A 49 -6.97 14.80 -11.15
CA ALA A 49 -8.42 14.82 -11.32
C ALA A 49 -8.97 16.26 -11.29
N LEU A 50 -8.46 17.11 -10.38
CA LEU A 50 -8.80 18.54 -10.36
C LEU A 50 -8.41 19.23 -11.67
N VAL A 51 -7.19 19.01 -12.16
CA VAL A 51 -6.72 19.59 -13.43
C VAL A 51 -7.58 19.14 -14.61
N ASN A 52 -7.92 17.84 -14.68
CA ASN A 52 -8.79 17.30 -15.72
C ASN A 52 -10.20 17.92 -15.67
N ALA A 53 -10.67 18.29 -14.48
CA ALA A 53 -11.91 19.03 -14.27
C ALA A 53 -11.75 20.56 -14.38
N SER A 54 -10.62 21.05 -14.91
CA SER A 54 -10.29 22.47 -15.07
C SER A 54 -10.18 23.27 -13.76
N VAL A 55 -10.01 22.60 -12.62
CA VAL A 55 -9.70 23.22 -11.33
C VAL A 55 -8.18 23.24 -11.15
N THR A 56 -7.56 24.40 -11.43
CA THR A 56 -6.09 24.56 -11.41
C THR A 56 -5.56 25.34 -10.21
N ASP A 57 -6.45 25.98 -9.45
CA ASP A 57 -6.14 26.68 -8.21
C ASP A 57 -6.15 25.70 -7.03
N PHE A 58 -5.03 25.01 -6.83
CA PHE A 58 -4.84 24.13 -5.68
C PHE A 58 -3.42 24.25 -5.14
N VAL A 59 -3.23 23.78 -3.91
CA VAL A 59 -1.92 23.64 -3.27
C VAL A 59 -1.79 22.24 -2.68
N ILE A 60 -0.72 21.55 -3.02
CA ILE A 60 -0.31 20.26 -2.45
C ILE A 60 0.71 20.54 -1.35
N ILE A 61 0.44 20.01 -0.15
CA ILE A 61 1.26 20.17 1.05
C ILE A 61 1.83 18.81 1.41
N GLU A 62 3.15 18.67 1.37
CA GLU A 62 3.86 17.42 1.60
C GLU A 62 4.90 17.60 2.71
N ALA A 63 4.87 16.68 3.68
CA ALA A 63 5.74 16.73 4.84
C ALA A 63 7.18 16.31 4.51
N ASN A 64 7.37 15.42 3.53
CA ASN A 64 8.68 15.00 3.06
C ASN A 64 9.31 16.04 2.11
N ASP A 65 10.60 15.88 1.84
CA ASP A 65 11.33 16.61 0.80
C ASP A 65 11.19 16.00 -0.60
N TYR A 66 10.32 14.99 -0.76
CA TYR A 66 10.05 14.31 -2.02
C TYR A 66 8.56 13.97 -2.21
N ILE A 67 8.19 13.72 -3.46
CA ILE A 67 6.88 13.19 -3.85
C ILE A 67 6.93 11.68 -4.06
N GLY A 68 5.84 10.98 -3.75
CA GLY A 68 5.73 9.52 -3.83
C GLY A 68 5.17 8.87 -2.57
N GLY A 69 5.39 9.48 -1.41
CA GLY A 69 4.95 8.94 -0.12
C GLY A 69 5.56 7.56 0.13
N ARG A 70 4.73 6.51 0.15
CA ARG A 70 5.15 5.12 0.39
C ARG A 70 5.63 4.38 -0.86
N ILE A 71 5.56 5.02 -2.04
CA ILE A 71 6.38 4.61 -3.18
C ILE A 71 7.68 5.38 -3.05
N ALA A 72 8.69 4.74 -2.46
CA ALA A 72 9.95 5.37 -2.10
C ALA A 72 11.12 4.42 -2.28
N ASN A 73 12.27 4.99 -2.61
CA ASN A 73 13.52 4.30 -2.88
C ASN A 73 14.69 5.05 -2.26
N VAL A 74 15.81 4.33 -2.10
CA VAL A 74 17.08 4.88 -1.63
C VAL A 74 18.23 4.40 -2.50
N ASP A 75 19.34 5.13 -2.46
CA ASP A 75 20.63 4.63 -2.90
C ASP A 75 21.17 3.65 -1.86
N PHE A 76 21.55 2.44 -2.28
CA PHE A 76 22.01 1.37 -1.40
C PHE A 76 23.21 0.62 -1.98
N GLY A 77 24.16 0.27 -1.12
CA GLY A 77 25.34 -0.50 -1.52
C GLY A 77 26.19 0.19 -2.60
N ARG A 78 27.00 -0.62 -3.30
CA ARG A 78 27.80 -0.21 -4.46
C ARG A 78 27.79 -1.26 -5.55
N GLN A 79 27.60 -0.81 -6.77
CA GLN A 79 27.80 -1.56 -8.00
C GLN A 79 29.29 -1.73 -8.29
N SER A 80 29.61 -2.62 -9.25
CA SER A 80 30.98 -2.82 -9.74
C SER A 80 31.62 -1.56 -10.33
N ASN A 81 30.83 -0.62 -10.86
CA ASN A 81 31.29 0.66 -11.38
C ASN A 81 31.48 1.75 -10.28
N GLY A 82 31.11 1.47 -9.04
CA GLY A 82 31.21 2.37 -7.88
C GLY A 82 29.95 3.19 -7.57
N ASP A 83 28.95 3.20 -8.45
CA ASP A 83 27.66 3.87 -8.22
C ASP A 83 26.78 3.06 -7.25
N PRO A 84 25.86 3.66 -6.50
CA PRO A 84 24.93 2.91 -5.65
C PRO A 84 23.89 2.16 -6.47
N HIS A 85 23.33 1.08 -5.93
CA HIS A 85 22.10 0.50 -6.45
C HIS A 85 20.89 1.34 -6.04
N LYS A 86 19.80 1.27 -6.82
CA LYS A 86 18.49 1.80 -6.43
C LYS A 86 17.65 0.64 -5.87
N VAL A 87 17.18 0.77 -4.63
CA VAL A 87 16.28 -0.22 -4.02
C VAL A 87 15.01 0.45 -3.53
N GLU A 88 13.85 -0.18 -3.73
CA GLU A 88 12.58 0.33 -3.19
C GLU A 88 12.47 -0.04 -1.72
N ILE A 89 12.20 0.94 -0.87
CA ILE A 89 12.04 0.75 0.57
C ILE A 89 10.56 0.64 0.96
N GLY A 90 9.66 1.03 0.06
CA GLY A 90 8.21 0.88 0.19
C GLY A 90 7.66 -0.12 -0.82
N ALA A 91 6.62 0.29 -1.57
CA ALA A 91 6.01 -0.57 -2.61
C ALA A 91 7.04 -1.07 -3.64
N ASN A 92 6.95 -2.34 -4.04
CA ASN A 92 7.90 -2.96 -4.97
C ASN A 92 7.27 -3.94 -5.97
N TRP A 93 6.03 -4.37 -5.75
CA TRP A 93 5.31 -5.28 -6.63
C TRP A 93 4.13 -4.58 -7.27
N VAL A 94 3.69 -5.13 -8.40
CA VAL A 94 2.47 -4.75 -9.09
C VAL A 94 1.52 -5.93 -9.00
N HIS A 95 0.74 -6.00 -7.94
CA HIS A 95 -0.14 -7.15 -7.72
C HIS A 95 -1.29 -7.13 -8.72
N GLY A 96 -1.44 -8.24 -9.45
CA GLY A 96 -2.48 -8.46 -10.42
C GLY A 96 -2.20 -7.85 -11.79
N VAL A 97 -1.73 -8.70 -12.70
CA VAL A 97 -1.46 -8.40 -14.11
C VAL A 97 -1.89 -9.60 -14.97
N GLY A 98 -2.32 -9.34 -16.22
CA GLY A 98 -2.67 -10.38 -17.19
C GLY A 98 -4.11 -10.88 -17.14
N GLY A 99 -4.97 -10.27 -16.30
CA GLY A 99 -6.38 -10.63 -16.15
C GLY A 99 -7.33 -9.91 -17.11
N ASN A 100 -8.62 -10.01 -16.79
CA ASN A 100 -9.70 -9.46 -17.63
C ASN A 100 -9.78 -7.94 -17.61
N PHE A 101 -9.41 -7.33 -16.48
CA PHE A 101 -9.30 -5.89 -16.33
C PHE A 101 -7.83 -5.49 -16.26
N VAL A 102 -7.50 -4.35 -16.86
CA VAL A 102 -6.12 -3.85 -16.78
C VAL A 102 -5.92 -3.11 -15.46
N ASN A 103 -4.92 -3.52 -14.69
CA ASN A 103 -4.48 -2.81 -13.50
C ASN A 103 -4.04 -1.38 -13.89
N PRO A 104 -4.64 -0.32 -13.32
CA PRO A 104 -4.32 1.06 -13.69
C PRO A 104 -2.88 1.46 -13.42
N ILE A 105 -2.22 0.84 -12.43
CA ILE A 105 -0.80 1.06 -12.19
C ILE A 105 0.04 0.44 -13.32
N TYR A 106 -0.39 -0.66 -13.91
CA TYR A 106 0.28 -1.26 -15.06
C TYR A 106 0.28 -0.32 -16.27
N HIS A 107 -0.80 0.42 -16.51
CA HIS A 107 -0.82 1.48 -17.53
C HIS A 107 0.22 2.58 -17.27
N LEU A 108 0.45 2.96 -16.00
CA LEU A 108 1.49 3.94 -15.66
C LEU A 108 2.89 3.36 -15.85
N ILE A 109 3.07 2.07 -15.59
CA ILE A 109 4.33 1.37 -15.84
C ILE A 109 4.66 1.38 -17.32
N GLU A 110 3.71 1.07 -18.19
CA GLU A 110 3.88 1.18 -19.65
C GLU A 110 4.18 2.62 -20.07
N LYS A 111 3.41 3.58 -19.55
CA LYS A 111 3.57 5.01 -19.87
C LYS A 111 4.96 5.56 -19.55
N TYR A 112 5.53 5.17 -18.40
CA TYR A 112 6.84 5.65 -17.94
C TYR A 112 7.99 4.67 -18.24
N ASN A 113 7.68 3.57 -18.94
CA ASN A 113 8.61 2.50 -19.30
C ASN A 113 9.38 2.01 -18.08
N ILE A 114 8.66 1.63 -17.02
CA ILE A 114 9.24 1.16 -15.76
C ILE A 114 9.71 -0.28 -15.92
N ASN A 115 10.95 -0.56 -15.53
CA ASN A 115 11.50 -1.92 -15.60
C ASN A 115 10.90 -2.82 -14.52
N LEU A 116 10.46 -4.00 -14.95
CA LEU A 116 9.84 -5.02 -14.11
C LEU A 116 10.38 -6.40 -14.45
N VAL A 117 10.23 -7.34 -13.53
CA VAL A 117 10.51 -8.77 -13.74
C VAL A 117 9.44 -9.63 -13.08
N SER A 118 9.11 -10.75 -13.68
CA SER A 118 8.25 -11.75 -13.03
C SER A 118 9.09 -12.57 -12.05
N PRO A 119 8.75 -12.59 -10.75
CA PRO A 119 9.41 -13.46 -9.78
C PRO A 119 9.23 -14.95 -10.10
N ASP A 120 10.16 -15.78 -9.65
CA ASP A 120 10.02 -17.24 -9.64
C ASP A 120 9.84 -17.72 -8.18
N TYR A 121 8.60 -18.02 -7.79
CA TYR A 121 8.26 -18.53 -6.45
C TYR A 121 8.38 -20.06 -6.34
N GLU A 122 8.31 -20.76 -7.47
CA GLU A 122 8.39 -22.23 -7.55
C GLU A 122 9.78 -22.71 -7.15
N THR A 123 10.81 -22.03 -7.64
CA THR A 123 12.20 -22.38 -7.33
C THR A 123 12.67 -21.69 -6.04
N HIS A 124 12.43 -22.33 -4.90
CA HIS A 124 12.85 -21.85 -3.58
C HIS A 124 13.65 -22.90 -2.78
N LEU A 125 14.32 -22.45 -1.72
CA LEU A 125 14.99 -23.32 -0.75
C LEU A 125 14.45 -23.04 0.65
N THR A 126 14.09 -24.10 1.38
CA THR A 126 13.57 -23.99 2.75
C THR A 126 14.60 -24.50 3.75
N PHE A 127 14.68 -23.83 4.90
CA PHE A 127 15.67 -24.06 5.95
C PHE A 127 15.00 -24.09 7.32
N ASN A 128 15.63 -24.78 8.25
CA ASN A 128 15.43 -24.62 9.69
C ASN A 128 16.79 -24.49 10.40
N GLU A 129 16.83 -24.61 11.72
CA GLU A 129 18.04 -24.52 12.54
C GLU A 129 19.09 -25.62 12.26
N THR A 130 18.69 -26.69 11.55
CA THR A 130 19.58 -27.80 11.17
C THR A 130 20.11 -27.68 9.74
N GLY A 131 19.67 -26.68 8.98
CA GLY A 131 20.03 -26.45 7.58
C GLY A 131 18.85 -26.66 6.62
N PRO A 132 19.11 -27.03 5.36
CA PRO A 132 18.06 -27.23 4.35
C PRO A 132 17.08 -28.36 4.71
N ILE A 133 15.80 -28.14 4.47
CA ILE A 133 14.70 -29.09 4.66
C ILE A 133 13.79 -29.12 3.44
N THR A 134 13.00 -30.20 3.30
CA THR A 134 11.95 -30.34 2.28
C THR A 134 10.61 -30.48 2.98
N ILE A 135 9.64 -29.66 2.58
CA ILE A 135 8.31 -29.58 3.22
C ILE A 135 7.18 -29.47 2.17
N ASP A 136 7.37 -30.07 0.99
CA ASP A 136 6.44 -30.00 -0.14
C ASP A 136 5.02 -30.40 0.25
N ASP A 137 4.87 -31.46 1.06
CA ASP A 137 3.57 -31.92 1.57
C ASP A 137 2.82 -30.82 2.37
N LEU A 138 3.52 -29.89 3.03
CA LEU A 138 2.90 -28.79 3.77
C LEU A 138 2.44 -27.66 2.84
N TRP A 139 3.19 -27.37 1.78
CA TRP A 139 2.79 -26.40 0.76
C TRP A 139 1.50 -26.86 0.07
N ASP A 140 1.50 -28.10 -0.45
CA ASP A 140 0.33 -28.71 -1.10
C ASP A 140 -0.90 -28.73 -0.18
N ALA A 141 -0.70 -29.07 1.10
CA ALA A 141 -1.77 -29.10 2.08
C ALA A 141 -2.33 -27.70 2.41
N TYR A 142 -1.48 -26.66 2.42
CA TYR A 142 -1.96 -25.29 2.64
C TYR A 142 -2.75 -24.81 1.42
N ASP A 143 -2.28 -25.08 0.21
CA ASP A 143 -2.93 -24.66 -1.04
C ASP A 143 -4.35 -25.22 -1.12
N GLU A 144 -4.55 -26.53 -0.88
CA GLU A 144 -5.88 -27.15 -0.85
C GLU A 144 -6.80 -26.48 0.20
N VAL A 145 -6.28 -26.22 1.41
CA VAL A 145 -7.06 -25.55 2.46
C VAL A 145 -7.38 -24.10 2.09
N SER A 146 -6.46 -23.41 1.43
CA SER A 146 -6.63 -22.00 1.06
C SER A 146 -7.76 -21.84 0.03
N GLU A 147 -7.88 -22.74 -0.94
CA GLU A 147 -8.97 -22.75 -1.92
C GLU A 147 -10.33 -22.91 -1.25
N GLU A 148 -10.46 -23.87 -0.32
CA GLU A 148 -11.69 -24.08 0.45
C GLU A 148 -12.05 -22.85 1.31
N ALA A 149 -11.03 -22.26 1.96
CA ALA A 149 -11.20 -21.07 2.79
C ALA A 149 -11.63 -19.85 1.95
N ILE A 150 -11.05 -19.64 0.76
CA ILE A 150 -11.45 -18.56 -0.16
C ILE A 150 -12.90 -18.72 -0.60
N ALA A 151 -13.32 -19.94 -0.94
CA ALA A 151 -14.70 -20.22 -1.33
C ALA A 151 -15.69 -19.90 -0.20
N GLU A 152 -15.38 -20.29 1.04
CA GLU A 152 -16.22 -20.00 2.19
C GLU A 152 -16.28 -18.51 2.52
N ALA A 153 -15.15 -17.79 2.45
CA ALA A 153 -15.12 -16.33 2.62
C ALA A 153 -16.03 -15.62 1.60
N GLY A 154 -16.02 -16.09 0.34
CA GLY A 154 -16.92 -15.61 -0.71
C GLY A 154 -18.39 -15.87 -0.40
N ARG A 155 -18.72 -17.04 0.16
CA ARG A 155 -20.08 -17.37 0.62
C ARG A 155 -20.53 -16.44 1.76
N LEU A 156 -19.69 -16.23 2.78
CA LEU A 156 -20.00 -15.34 3.90
C LEU A 156 -20.27 -13.91 3.43
N LEU A 157 -19.47 -13.40 2.48
CA LEU A 157 -19.67 -12.08 1.88
C LEU A 157 -21.00 -11.99 1.12
N THR A 158 -21.30 -12.96 0.26
CA THR A 158 -22.50 -12.93 -0.60
C THR A 158 -23.79 -13.13 0.17
N GLU A 159 -23.77 -13.95 1.22
CA GLU A 159 -24.92 -14.17 2.10
C GLU A 159 -25.04 -13.13 3.22
N ASN A 160 -24.13 -12.14 3.27
CA ASN A 160 -24.08 -11.09 4.29
C ASN A 160 -24.07 -11.68 5.72
N VAL A 161 -23.23 -12.70 5.91
CA VAL A 161 -22.98 -13.33 7.21
C VAL A 161 -21.95 -12.51 7.99
N GLN A 162 -22.04 -12.56 9.32
CA GLN A 162 -21.07 -11.92 10.20
C GLN A 162 -19.66 -12.46 9.92
N ASP A 163 -18.69 -11.55 9.83
CA ASP A 163 -17.30 -11.88 9.58
C ASP A 163 -16.62 -12.54 10.78
N GLU A 164 -15.53 -13.24 10.49
CA GLU A 164 -14.70 -14.01 11.43
C GLU A 164 -13.22 -13.65 11.21
N SER A 165 -12.31 -14.25 12.00
CA SER A 165 -10.88 -14.12 11.71
C SER A 165 -10.45 -15.10 10.64
N THR A 166 -9.46 -14.74 9.81
CA THR A 166 -8.88 -15.67 8.83
C THR A 166 -8.38 -16.95 9.50
N ARG A 167 -7.86 -16.86 10.73
CA ARG A 167 -7.50 -18.02 11.53
C ARG A 167 -8.67 -19.01 11.70
N THR A 168 -9.88 -18.49 11.95
CA THR A 168 -11.08 -19.31 12.10
C THR A 168 -11.43 -20.00 10.79
N GLY A 169 -11.44 -19.25 9.68
CA GLY A 169 -11.69 -19.80 8.34
C GLY A 169 -10.73 -20.92 7.96
N LEU A 170 -9.42 -20.67 8.07
CA LEU A 170 -8.38 -21.67 7.80
C LEU A 170 -8.53 -22.91 8.69
N ALA A 171 -8.84 -22.73 9.98
CA ALA A 171 -9.04 -23.85 10.89
C ALA A 171 -10.29 -24.67 10.50
N LEU A 172 -11.39 -24.03 10.09
CA LEU A 172 -12.59 -24.76 9.65
C LEU A 172 -12.36 -25.52 8.35
N ALA A 173 -11.54 -24.98 7.45
CA ALA A 173 -11.09 -25.64 6.22
C ALA A 173 -10.01 -26.72 6.45
N GLY A 174 -9.46 -26.82 7.67
CA GLY A 174 -8.62 -27.96 8.08
C GLY A 174 -7.18 -27.63 8.44
N TRP A 175 -6.71 -26.40 8.22
CA TRP A 175 -5.36 -25.97 8.59
C TRP A 175 -5.28 -25.56 10.06
N LYS A 176 -4.75 -26.47 10.89
CA LYS A 176 -4.61 -26.32 12.36
C LYS A 176 -3.20 -26.74 12.79
N PRO A 177 -2.17 -25.95 12.44
CA PRO A 177 -0.80 -26.28 12.83
C PRO A 177 -0.68 -26.33 14.36
N GLU A 178 0.07 -27.30 14.86
CA GLU A 178 0.47 -27.31 16.27
C GLU A 178 1.39 -26.13 16.54
N ILE A 179 1.37 -25.61 17.77
CA ILE A 179 2.08 -24.37 18.11
C ILE A 179 3.62 -24.47 17.96
N ASP A 180 4.15 -25.69 18.06
CA ASP A 180 5.57 -26.01 17.91
C ASP A 180 5.94 -26.54 16.52
N ASP A 181 4.98 -26.64 15.59
CA ASP A 181 5.24 -26.96 14.19
C ASP A 181 5.66 -25.71 13.42
N MET A 182 6.94 -25.37 13.53
CA MET A 182 7.52 -24.18 12.91
C MET A 182 7.60 -24.26 11.38
N ALA A 183 7.59 -25.47 10.80
CA ALA A 183 7.52 -25.65 9.36
C ALA A 183 6.13 -25.28 8.83
N ALA A 184 5.07 -25.77 9.46
CA ALA A 184 3.70 -25.37 9.11
C ALA A 184 3.45 -23.88 9.41
N ALA A 185 4.00 -23.35 10.51
CA ALA A 185 3.92 -21.93 10.82
C ALA A 185 4.61 -21.04 9.76
N LEU A 186 5.73 -21.51 9.18
CA LEU A 186 6.41 -20.85 8.06
C LEU A 186 5.53 -20.85 6.81
N VAL A 187 4.95 -21.99 6.44
CA VAL A 187 4.08 -22.11 5.25
C VAL A 187 2.91 -21.13 5.32
N GLU A 188 2.24 -21.07 6.48
CA GLU A 188 1.16 -20.10 6.70
C GLU A 188 1.67 -18.65 6.66
N TRP A 189 2.83 -18.38 7.24
CA TRP A 189 3.40 -17.03 7.22
C TRP A 189 3.70 -16.56 5.80
N VAL A 190 4.31 -17.42 4.98
CA VAL A 190 4.66 -17.12 3.58
C VAL A 190 3.41 -16.85 2.75
N ASN A 191 2.36 -17.67 2.93
CA ASN A 191 1.13 -17.54 2.15
C ASN A 191 0.14 -16.50 2.66
N PHE A 192 0.29 -15.98 3.89
CA PHE A 192 -0.66 -15.01 4.45
C PHE A 192 0.01 -13.74 4.95
N ASP A 193 0.84 -13.84 5.98
CA ASP A 193 1.49 -12.69 6.62
C ASP A 193 2.43 -11.94 5.68
N TRP A 194 3.02 -12.62 4.70
CA TRP A 194 3.89 -11.94 3.75
C TRP A 194 3.13 -10.95 2.87
N SER A 195 1.85 -11.23 2.56
CA SER A 195 1.00 -10.30 1.80
C SER A 195 0.29 -9.30 2.73
N ILE A 196 -0.43 -9.80 3.74
CA ILE A 196 -1.31 -8.99 4.58
C ILE A 196 -0.56 -8.24 5.70
N ALA A 197 0.67 -8.66 6.00
CA ALA A 197 1.54 -8.13 7.05
C ALA A 197 1.03 -8.24 8.49
N VAL A 198 -0.03 -9.02 8.74
CA VAL A 198 -0.51 -9.40 10.08
C VAL A 198 -0.86 -10.88 10.07
N PRO A 199 -0.87 -11.55 11.25
CA PRO A 199 -1.22 -12.95 11.32
C PRO A 199 -2.73 -13.19 11.10
N PRO A 200 -3.14 -14.42 10.76
CA PRO A 200 -4.53 -14.75 10.44
C PRO A 200 -5.54 -14.43 11.56
N GLU A 201 -5.13 -14.41 12.83
CA GLU A 201 -6.01 -14.06 13.95
C GLU A 201 -6.41 -12.58 13.98
N ASP A 202 -5.57 -11.70 13.43
CA ASP A 202 -5.79 -10.25 13.43
C ASP A 202 -6.53 -9.78 12.18
N SER A 203 -6.58 -10.60 11.13
CA SER A 203 -7.19 -10.25 9.85
C SER A 203 -8.61 -10.79 9.71
N SER A 204 -9.47 -9.98 9.08
CA SER A 204 -10.80 -10.38 8.61
C SER A 204 -10.71 -11.58 7.69
N PHE A 205 -11.58 -12.57 7.88
CA PHE A 205 -11.66 -13.70 6.97
C PHE A 205 -12.22 -13.27 5.62
N ILE A 206 -13.34 -12.54 5.61
CA ILE A 206 -13.94 -12.05 4.38
C ILE A 206 -12.94 -11.16 3.64
N PHE A 207 -12.48 -10.06 4.24
CA PHE A 207 -11.68 -9.05 3.54
C PHE A 207 -10.19 -9.37 3.48
N GLY A 208 -9.67 -10.21 4.36
CA GLY A 208 -8.29 -10.69 4.28
C GLY A 208 -8.07 -11.74 3.21
N THR A 209 -9.12 -12.51 2.87
CA THR A 209 -9.05 -13.59 1.87
C THR A 209 -9.67 -13.19 0.54
N THR A 210 -10.76 -12.41 0.51
CA THR A 210 -11.34 -11.92 -0.77
C THR A 210 -10.49 -10.87 -1.47
N VAL A 211 -9.47 -10.31 -0.81
CA VAL A 211 -8.42 -9.51 -1.47
C VAL A 211 -7.83 -10.28 -2.66
N GLU A 212 -7.66 -11.59 -2.52
CA GLU A 212 -7.20 -12.46 -3.61
C GLU A 212 -8.13 -12.34 -4.84
N ASN A 213 -9.45 -12.41 -4.61
CA ASN A 213 -10.44 -12.30 -5.67
C ASN A 213 -10.52 -10.89 -6.28
N PHE A 214 -10.43 -9.84 -5.46
CA PHE A 214 -10.54 -8.46 -5.94
C PHE A 214 -9.29 -7.96 -6.66
N THR A 215 -8.12 -8.53 -6.36
CA THR A 215 -6.87 -8.17 -7.03
C THR A 215 -6.55 -9.14 -8.14
N TYR A 216 -6.30 -10.40 -7.80
CA TYR A 216 -5.83 -11.38 -8.75
C TYR A 216 -6.98 -11.92 -9.62
N GLY A 217 -8.15 -12.13 -9.03
CA GLY A 217 -9.35 -12.51 -9.79
C GLY A 217 -9.82 -11.47 -10.82
N LEU A 218 -9.57 -10.17 -10.58
CA LEU A 218 -9.91 -9.09 -11.52
C LEU A 218 -8.77 -8.78 -12.50
N PHE A 219 -7.57 -8.56 -11.99
CA PHE A 219 -6.43 -8.01 -12.73
C PHE A 219 -5.43 -9.07 -13.22
N GLY A 220 -5.57 -10.33 -12.79
CA GLY A 220 -4.76 -11.49 -13.18
C GLY A 220 -3.83 -11.98 -12.07
N GLU A 221 -3.21 -13.15 -12.23
CA GLU A 221 -2.41 -13.79 -11.18
C GLU A 221 -0.96 -13.28 -11.14
N ASP A 222 -0.48 -12.63 -12.20
CA ASP A 222 0.90 -12.17 -12.26
C ASP A 222 1.14 -10.99 -11.30
N GLU A 223 2.27 -11.02 -10.60
CA GLU A 223 2.69 -9.92 -9.73
C GLU A 223 4.16 -9.51 -9.96
N PRO A 224 4.45 -8.78 -11.05
CA PRO A 224 5.80 -8.43 -11.37
C PRO A 224 6.45 -7.49 -10.33
N PHE A 225 7.73 -7.73 -10.10
CA PHE A 225 8.61 -6.99 -9.20
C PHE A 225 9.32 -5.84 -9.94
N ILE A 226 9.32 -4.65 -9.34
CA ILE A 226 9.94 -3.45 -9.89
C ILE A 226 11.47 -3.45 -9.67
N VAL A 227 12.23 -3.29 -10.77
CA VAL A 227 13.71 -3.23 -10.78
C VAL A 227 14.22 -1.93 -11.40
N GLU A 228 13.47 -0.85 -11.20
CA GLU A 228 13.68 0.43 -11.84
C GLU A 228 14.82 1.24 -11.20
N SER A 229 15.86 1.54 -11.98
CA SER A 229 17.02 2.30 -11.49
C SER A 229 16.71 3.78 -11.20
N ARG A 230 15.67 4.33 -11.83
CA ARG A 230 15.11 5.66 -11.51
C ARG A 230 14.25 5.65 -10.24
N GLY A 231 13.89 4.47 -9.77
CA GLY A 231 12.99 4.22 -8.67
C GLY A 231 11.50 4.19 -9.08
N TYR A 232 10.69 3.41 -8.38
CA TYR A 232 9.26 3.22 -8.68
C TYR A 232 8.47 4.53 -8.61
N ASN A 233 8.89 5.46 -7.75
CA ASN A 233 8.28 6.79 -7.63
C ASN A 233 8.43 7.67 -8.89
N THR A 234 9.15 7.20 -9.91
CA THR A 234 9.16 7.78 -11.25
C THR A 234 7.76 7.93 -11.82
N ILE A 235 6.84 6.99 -11.55
CA ILE A 235 5.44 7.11 -12.01
C ILE A 235 4.75 8.34 -11.39
N VAL A 236 4.94 8.55 -10.08
CA VAL A 236 4.29 9.63 -9.33
C VAL A 236 4.88 10.98 -9.74
N LYS A 237 6.20 11.04 -9.89
CA LYS A 237 6.92 12.21 -10.41
C LYS A 237 6.52 12.55 -11.84
N GLY A 238 6.39 11.51 -12.66
CA GLY A 238 5.92 11.60 -14.03
C GLY A 238 4.53 12.21 -14.12
N GLU A 239 3.56 11.69 -13.37
CA GLU A 239 2.18 12.21 -13.37
C GLU A 239 2.14 13.65 -12.85
N ALA A 240 2.85 13.94 -11.75
CA ALA A 240 2.94 15.29 -11.20
C ALA A 240 3.49 16.31 -12.21
N SER A 241 4.47 15.93 -13.04
CA SER A 241 5.05 16.81 -14.06
C SER A 241 4.09 17.21 -15.19
N THR A 242 2.98 16.49 -15.37
CA THR A 242 1.98 16.81 -16.39
C THR A 242 1.18 18.07 -16.05
N PHE A 243 1.17 18.47 -14.77
CA PHE A 243 0.50 19.69 -14.33
C PHE A 243 1.39 20.63 -13.51
N LEU A 244 2.45 20.16 -12.85
CA LEU A 244 3.47 21.00 -12.20
C LEU A 244 4.60 21.31 -13.18
N HIS A 245 4.48 22.40 -13.92
CA HIS A 245 5.34 22.69 -15.08
C HIS A 245 6.66 23.41 -14.74
N GLN A 246 6.77 23.97 -13.54
CA GLN A 246 7.93 24.77 -13.13
C GLN A 246 8.76 24.01 -12.11
N THR A 247 10.08 24.13 -12.21
CA THR A 247 10.97 23.76 -11.10
C THR A 247 10.57 24.61 -9.89
N ASN A 248 10.25 23.96 -8.78
CA ASN A 248 9.67 24.61 -7.59
C ASN A 248 8.31 25.28 -7.87
N ASP A 249 7.42 24.60 -8.60
CA ASP A 249 6.05 25.06 -8.83
C ASP A 249 5.41 25.47 -7.48
N PRO A 250 4.90 26.71 -7.35
CA PRO A 250 4.43 27.24 -6.07
C PRO A 250 3.24 26.45 -5.52
N ARG A 251 2.58 25.61 -6.32
CA ARG A 251 1.49 24.74 -5.86
C ARG A 251 1.98 23.51 -5.11
N LEU A 252 3.27 23.17 -5.12
CA LEU A 252 3.82 22.05 -4.35
C LEU A 252 4.70 22.57 -3.22
N LEU A 253 4.27 22.35 -1.98
CA LEU A 253 4.97 22.73 -0.76
C LEU A 253 5.56 21.48 -0.11
N LEU A 254 6.83 21.20 -0.39
CA LEU A 254 7.61 20.16 0.28
C LEU A 254 8.06 20.63 1.67
N ASN A 255 8.53 19.70 2.51
CA ASN A 255 9.00 19.97 3.88
C ASN A 255 7.99 20.74 4.75
N THR A 256 6.70 20.62 4.44
CA THR A 256 5.63 21.38 5.08
C THR A 256 4.72 20.41 5.82
N THR A 257 4.89 20.31 7.14
CA THR A 257 4.09 19.38 7.97
C THR A 257 2.82 20.07 8.46
N VAL A 258 1.66 19.50 8.14
CA VAL A 258 0.35 19.95 8.65
C VAL A 258 0.17 19.51 10.10
N THR A 259 -0.31 20.40 10.97
CA THR A 259 -0.51 20.13 12.40
C THR A 259 -1.93 20.40 12.88
N ASN A 260 -2.65 21.33 12.24
CA ASN A 260 -4.01 21.70 12.61
C ASN A 260 -4.86 22.00 11.37
N ILE A 261 -6.11 21.56 11.39
CA ILE A 261 -7.10 21.81 10.36
C ILE A 261 -8.36 22.36 11.03
N THR A 262 -8.69 23.61 10.73
CA THR A 262 -10.00 24.18 11.07
C THR A 262 -10.93 24.05 9.87
N HIS A 263 -12.17 23.62 10.08
CA HIS A 263 -13.13 23.42 8.99
C HIS A 263 -14.55 23.84 9.38
N SER A 264 -15.31 24.28 8.38
CA SER A 264 -16.70 24.71 8.56
C SER A 264 -17.49 24.51 7.26
N ASP A 265 -18.74 24.96 7.23
CA ASP A 265 -19.57 24.95 6.03
C ASP A 265 -19.13 25.99 4.98
N THR A 266 -18.19 26.88 5.31
CA THR A 266 -17.71 27.96 4.43
C THR A 266 -16.29 27.77 3.91
N GLY A 267 -15.46 26.96 4.56
CA GLY A 267 -14.07 26.72 4.14
C GLY A 267 -13.28 25.85 5.11
N VAL A 268 -12.00 25.70 4.80
CA VAL A 268 -11.00 24.95 5.57
C VAL A 268 -9.74 25.79 5.68
N THR A 269 -9.16 25.90 6.88
CA THR A 269 -7.84 26.50 7.09
C THR A 269 -6.88 25.45 7.64
N ILE A 270 -5.76 25.28 6.95
CA ILE A 270 -4.69 24.34 7.24
C ILE A 270 -3.53 25.13 7.86
N HIS A 271 -3.07 24.72 9.03
CA HIS A 271 -1.89 25.27 9.68
C HIS A 271 -0.74 24.25 9.64
N SER A 272 0.44 24.78 9.40
CA SER A 272 1.67 24.01 9.29
C SER A 272 2.60 24.26 10.50
N SER A 273 3.53 23.33 10.73
CA SER A 273 4.45 23.36 11.87
C SER A 273 5.40 24.56 11.87
N ASP A 274 5.64 25.17 10.71
CA ASP A 274 6.47 26.37 10.54
C ASP A 274 5.70 27.68 10.82
N GLY A 275 4.42 27.59 11.21
CA GLY A 275 3.54 28.72 11.50
C GLY A 275 2.85 29.30 10.27
N THR A 276 3.07 28.73 9.06
CA THR A 276 2.33 29.13 7.86
C THR A 276 0.92 28.57 7.86
N CYS A 277 0.04 29.15 7.04
CA CYS A 277 -1.34 28.68 6.89
C CYS A 277 -1.87 28.84 5.47
N ILE A 278 -2.79 27.95 5.10
CA ILE A 278 -3.52 27.94 3.83
C ILE A 278 -5.01 27.92 4.12
N SER A 279 -5.75 28.87 3.56
CA SER A 279 -7.22 28.91 3.57
C SER A 279 -7.74 28.44 2.21
N ALA A 280 -8.65 27.47 2.23
CA ALA A 280 -9.19 26.81 1.07
C ALA A 280 -10.71 26.63 1.11
N ALA A 281 -11.35 26.53 -0.05
CA ALA A 281 -12.77 26.19 -0.12
C ALA A 281 -13.03 24.70 0.17
N TYR A 282 -12.06 23.83 -0.12
CA TYR A 282 -12.07 22.41 0.21
C TYR A 282 -10.65 21.94 0.57
N ALA A 283 -10.56 20.87 1.35
CA ALA A 283 -9.29 20.15 1.52
C ALA A 283 -9.48 18.65 1.23
N ILE A 284 -8.52 18.06 0.52
CA ILE A 284 -8.43 16.63 0.25
C ILE A 284 -7.35 16.06 1.15
N ASN A 285 -7.76 15.27 2.13
CA ASN A 285 -6.86 14.62 3.06
C ASN A 285 -6.42 13.26 2.49
N THR A 286 -5.11 13.12 2.24
CA THR A 286 -4.50 11.88 1.72
C THR A 286 -3.41 11.31 2.63
N VAL A 287 -3.35 11.79 3.88
CA VAL A 287 -2.40 11.26 4.87
C VAL A 287 -2.73 9.80 5.19
N SER A 288 -1.73 9.05 5.66
CA SER A 288 -1.93 7.64 5.97
C SER A 288 -2.94 7.42 7.10
N LEU A 289 -3.53 6.23 7.15
CA LEU A 289 -4.36 5.80 8.27
C LEU A 289 -3.61 5.94 9.60
N GLY A 290 -2.33 5.54 9.65
CA GLY A 290 -1.49 5.70 10.83
C GLY A 290 -1.40 7.15 11.32
N VAL A 291 -1.28 8.12 10.41
CA VAL A 291 -1.31 9.56 10.77
C VAL A 291 -2.69 9.97 11.30
N LEU A 292 -3.78 9.51 10.67
CA LEU A 292 -5.15 9.80 11.13
C LEU A 292 -5.47 9.19 12.51
N GLN A 293 -4.85 8.06 12.84
CA GLN A 293 -5.04 7.37 14.12
C GLN A 293 -4.33 8.04 15.30
N HIS A 294 -3.40 8.95 15.03
CA HIS A 294 -2.61 9.65 16.05
C HIS A 294 -2.93 11.14 16.08
N ASP A 295 -2.54 11.80 17.17
CA ASP A 295 -2.72 13.25 17.36
C ASP A 295 -1.73 14.11 16.53
N SER A 296 -1.22 13.58 15.41
CA SER A 296 -0.32 14.31 14.50
C SER A 296 -1.02 15.52 13.85
N ILE A 297 -2.33 15.41 13.58
CA ILE A 297 -3.16 16.48 13.01
C ILE A 297 -4.40 16.65 13.88
N THR A 298 -4.62 17.87 14.36
CA THR A 298 -5.79 18.23 15.16
C THR A 298 -6.88 18.84 14.28
N TYR A 299 -8.13 18.41 14.45
CA TYR A 299 -9.28 18.89 13.67
C TYR A 299 -10.20 19.73 14.54
N HIS A 300 -10.60 20.91 14.06
CA HIS A 300 -11.56 21.80 14.71
C HIS A 300 -12.69 22.24 13.77
N PRO A 301 -13.96 21.90 14.07
CA PRO A 301 -14.40 21.01 15.14
C PRO A 301 -13.81 19.60 14.99
N SER A 302 -13.85 18.78 16.05
CA SER A 302 -13.37 17.40 15.93
C SER A 302 -14.18 16.64 14.88
N LEU A 303 -13.53 15.70 14.19
CA LEU A 303 -14.22 14.81 13.26
C LEU A 303 -15.40 14.11 13.97
N PRO A 304 -16.52 13.84 13.30
CA PRO A 304 -17.66 13.21 13.94
C PRO A 304 -17.32 11.79 14.43
N LEU A 305 -18.01 11.32 15.47
CA LEU A 305 -17.70 10.04 16.12
C LEU A 305 -17.71 8.85 15.15
N TRP A 306 -18.61 8.83 14.17
CA TRP A 306 -18.66 7.76 13.15
C TRP A 306 -17.38 7.69 12.31
N LYS A 307 -16.76 8.84 12.02
CA LYS A 307 -15.49 8.94 11.28
C LYS A 307 -14.33 8.54 12.16
N GLN A 308 -14.28 9.04 13.41
CA GLN A 308 -13.24 8.68 14.37
C GLN A 308 -13.24 7.17 14.65
N THR A 309 -14.43 6.59 14.85
CA THR A 309 -14.58 5.14 15.07
C THR A 309 -14.03 4.37 13.87
N ALA A 310 -14.41 4.74 12.64
CA ALA A 310 -13.90 4.09 11.43
C ALA A 310 -12.36 4.18 11.30
N ILE A 311 -11.78 5.36 11.55
CA ILE A 311 -10.32 5.56 11.55
C ILE A 311 -9.64 4.63 12.58
N GLN A 312 -10.18 4.54 13.78
CA GLN A 312 -9.56 3.76 14.87
C GLN A 312 -9.84 2.25 14.78
N SER A 313 -10.89 1.83 14.05
CA SER A 313 -11.25 0.42 13.91
C SER A 313 -10.44 -0.32 12.84
N PHE A 314 -9.91 0.38 11.84
CA PHE A 314 -9.02 -0.22 10.85
C PHE A 314 -7.61 -0.40 11.41
N GLY A 315 -6.87 -1.39 10.89
CA GLY A 315 -5.51 -1.63 11.30
C GLY A 315 -4.50 -0.92 10.40
N MET A 316 -3.45 -0.34 10.96
CA MET A 316 -2.26 0.11 10.21
C MET A 316 -1.12 -0.85 10.52
N THR A 317 -0.70 -1.64 9.54
CA THR A 317 0.39 -2.61 9.68
C THR A 317 1.71 -2.06 9.12
N THR A 318 2.79 -2.76 9.41
CA THR A 318 4.14 -2.45 8.93
C THR A 318 4.75 -3.67 8.27
N TYR A 319 5.33 -3.42 7.11
CA TYR A 319 6.07 -4.36 6.29
C TYR A 319 7.49 -3.79 6.11
N THR A 320 8.49 -4.49 6.64
CA THR A 320 9.87 -3.99 6.69
C THR A 320 10.80 -4.88 5.88
N LYS A 321 11.45 -4.27 4.88
CA LYS A 321 12.49 -4.89 4.06
C LYS A 321 13.87 -4.52 4.58
N LEU A 322 14.69 -5.52 4.89
CA LEU A 322 16.03 -5.35 5.44
C LEU A 322 17.08 -5.76 4.42
N PHE A 323 17.79 -4.78 3.85
CA PHE A 323 18.74 -4.97 2.77
C PHE A 323 20.15 -5.20 3.32
N LEU A 324 20.84 -6.20 2.78
CA LEU A 324 22.22 -6.54 3.06
C LEU A 324 22.98 -6.65 1.74
N GLN A 325 24.12 -5.98 1.62
CA GLN A 325 25.05 -6.20 0.51
C GLN A 325 26.27 -6.96 1.02
N PHE A 326 26.77 -7.92 0.25
CA PHE A 326 27.98 -8.70 0.55
C PHE A 326 29.05 -8.51 -0.53
N ASN A 327 30.19 -9.17 -0.36
CA ASN A 327 31.26 -9.20 -1.37
C ASN A 327 31.05 -10.26 -2.47
N SER A 328 30.11 -11.18 -2.27
CA SER A 328 29.81 -12.31 -3.13
C SER A 328 28.43 -12.87 -2.80
N SER A 329 27.78 -13.51 -3.77
CA SER A 329 26.48 -14.17 -3.61
C SER A 329 26.66 -15.60 -3.10
N TRP A 330 27.20 -15.75 -1.90
CA TRP A 330 27.57 -17.05 -1.30
C TRP A 330 26.38 -17.98 -1.07
N TRP A 331 25.14 -17.46 -1.06
CA TRP A 331 23.89 -18.22 -0.96
C TRP A 331 23.53 -19.00 -2.22
N ASP A 332 24.13 -18.66 -3.37
CA ASP A 332 23.95 -19.37 -4.64
C ASP A 332 25.30 -19.69 -5.31
N PRO A 333 26.10 -20.62 -4.74
CA PRO A 333 27.45 -20.92 -5.24
C PRO A 333 27.45 -21.59 -6.62
N ASN A 334 26.32 -22.14 -7.06
CA ASN A 334 26.19 -22.88 -8.31
C ASN A 334 25.51 -22.07 -9.41
N ASN A 335 25.20 -20.79 -9.18
CA ASN A 335 24.46 -19.91 -10.10
C ASN A 335 23.15 -20.54 -10.59
N THR A 336 22.42 -21.15 -9.66
CA THR A 336 21.08 -21.71 -9.91
C THR A 336 20.05 -20.61 -10.16
N ASN A 337 20.37 -19.37 -9.80
CA ASN A 337 19.48 -18.20 -9.83
C ASN A 337 18.26 -18.37 -8.89
N THR A 338 18.39 -19.14 -7.81
CA THR A 338 17.36 -19.20 -6.76
C THR A 338 17.08 -17.81 -6.20
N GLU A 339 15.80 -17.45 -6.16
CA GLU A 339 15.35 -16.12 -5.79
C GLU A 339 14.96 -16.03 -4.33
N TYR A 340 14.34 -17.09 -3.81
CA TYR A 340 13.75 -17.10 -2.47
C TYR A 340 14.33 -18.19 -1.57
N PHE A 341 14.56 -17.81 -0.33
CA PHE A 341 15.03 -18.69 0.74
C PHE A 341 14.13 -18.49 1.95
N TYR A 342 13.54 -19.58 2.44
CA TYR A 342 12.59 -19.56 3.54
C TYR A 342 13.20 -20.18 4.80
N TYR A 343 12.92 -19.59 5.97
CA TYR A 343 13.48 -20.04 7.24
C TYR A 343 12.41 -20.26 8.31
N ALA A 344 12.26 -21.51 8.72
CA ALA A 344 11.42 -21.92 9.84
C ALA A 344 12.24 -21.78 11.13
N ASP A 345 12.17 -20.60 11.76
CA ASP A 345 12.81 -20.38 13.05
C ASP A 345 12.26 -21.37 14.11
N PRO A 346 13.09 -22.03 14.92
CA PRO A 346 12.65 -23.07 15.85
C PRO A 346 11.89 -22.54 17.07
N HIS A 347 11.79 -21.22 17.26
CA HIS A 347 11.28 -20.62 18.48
C HIS A 347 10.20 -19.56 18.25
N GLN A 348 10.23 -18.89 17.10
CA GLN A 348 9.39 -17.73 16.87
C GLN A 348 8.93 -17.60 15.41
N ARG A 349 7.62 -17.77 15.20
CA ARG A 349 6.96 -17.47 13.93
C ARG A 349 7.25 -16.04 13.47
N GLY A 350 7.60 -15.91 12.19
CA GLY A 350 7.90 -14.63 11.55
C GLY A 350 9.28 -14.05 11.86
N PHE A 351 10.17 -14.77 12.55
CA PHE A 351 11.54 -14.31 12.81
C PHE A 351 12.44 -14.49 11.57
N TYR A 352 12.57 -13.43 10.76
CA TYR A 352 13.30 -13.40 9.48
C TYR A 352 12.99 -14.60 8.54
N PRO A 353 11.71 -14.82 8.19
CA PRO A 353 11.26 -16.04 7.54
C PRO A 353 11.52 -16.08 6.04
N VAL A 354 11.71 -14.93 5.39
CA VAL A 354 11.89 -14.84 3.94
C VAL A 354 13.09 -13.98 3.62
N PHE A 355 13.96 -14.51 2.77
CA PHE A 355 15.05 -13.80 2.13
C PHE A 355 14.89 -13.86 0.61
N GLN A 356 15.06 -12.72 -0.06
CA GLN A 356 15.05 -12.62 -1.52
C GLN A 356 16.40 -12.14 -2.05
N SER A 357 16.91 -12.83 -3.08
CA SER A 357 18.13 -12.49 -3.80
C SER A 357 17.84 -11.50 -4.92
N LEU A 358 18.48 -10.32 -4.85
CA LEU A 358 18.48 -9.34 -5.94
C LEU A 358 19.69 -9.52 -6.87
N SER A 359 20.41 -10.64 -6.74
CA SER A 359 21.61 -10.97 -7.49
C SER A 359 21.37 -11.94 -8.64
N THR A 360 20.14 -12.20 -9.04
CA THR A 360 19.91 -12.92 -10.29
C THR A 360 20.03 -11.96 -11.49
N PRO A 361 20.38 -12.44 -12.70
CA PRO A 361 20.56 -11.60 -13.88
C PRO A 361 19.38 -10.70 -14.23
N LYS A 362 18.15 -11.11 -13.87
CA LYS A 362 16.94 -10.33 -14.17
C LYS A 362 16.70 -9.18 -13.18
N TYR A 363 17.19 -9.28 -11.94
CA TYR A 363 17.02 -8.22 -10.94
C TYR A 363 18.06 -7.09 -11.09
N LEU A 364 18.94 -6.93 -10.10
CA LEU A 364 19.97 -5.89 -10.08
C LEU A 364 21.31 -6.35 -10.68
N GLY A 365 21.33 -7.53 -11.30
CA GLY A 365 22.51 -8.15 -11.89
C GLY A 365 23.27 -9.05 -10.91
N SER A 366 24.02 -10.01 -11.47
CA SER A 366 24.76 -11.03 -10.71
C SER A 366 25.89 -10.50 -9.83
N ASP A 367 26.32 -9.26 -10.06
CA ASP A 367 27.32 -8.55 -9.29
C ASP A 367 26.73 -7.64 -8.20
N SER A 368 25.41 -7.63 -8.00
CA SER A 368 24.80 -6.80 -6.95
C SER A 368 25.19 -7.29 -5.55
N HIS A 369 25.25 -8.60 -5.36
CA HIS A 369 25.47 -9.27 -4.07
C HIS A 369 24.53 -8.75 -2.98
N ILE A 370 23.26 -8.50 -3.32
CA ILE A 370 22.23 -8.00 -2.40
C ILE A 370 21.23 -9.12 -2.09
N LEU A 371 21.05 -9.34 -0.79
CA LEU A 371 19.97 -10.13 -0.22
C LEU A 371 19.09 -9.18 0.61
N PHE A 372 17.78 -9.37 0.62
CA PHE A 372 16.95 -8.70 1.62
C PHE A 372 16.02 -9.64 2.34
N ALA A 373 15.89 -9.43 3.65
CA ALA A 373 14.94 -10.13 4.48
C ALA A 373 13.63 -9.33 4.58
N THR A 374 12.51 -10.03 4.73
CA THR A 374 11.22 -9.39 5.04
C THR A 374 10.74 -9.79 6.41
N VAL A 375 10.25 -8.82 7.18
CA VAL A 375 9.54 -9.08 8.44
C VAL A 375 8.21 -8.31 8.49
N THR A 376 7.20 -8.95 9.08
CA THR A 376 5.83 -8.42 9.25
C THR A 376 5.28 -8.78 10.64
N GLY A 377 4.00 -8.45 10.89
CA GLY A 377 3.36 -8.72 12.17
C GLY A 377 4.04 -7.99 13.32
N SER A 378 4.44 -8.72 14.36
CA SER A 378 5.07 -8.12 15.55
C SER A 378 6.55 -7.73 15.36
N GLN A 379 7.25 -8.33 14.38
CA GLN A 379 8.69 -8.14 14.22
C GLN A 379 9.12 -6.72 13.81
N PRO A 380 8.48 -6.04 12.83
CA PRO A 380 8.80 -4.66 12.48
C PRO A 380 8.88 -3.73 13.69
N TYR A 381 7.90 -3.82 14.60
CA TYR A 381 7.84 -2.98 15.80
C TYR A 381 9.04 -3.20 16.74
N ARG A 382 9.58 -4.41 16.74
CA ARG A 382 10.79 -4.76 17.51
C ARG A 382 12.02 -4.22 16.80
N VAL A 383 12.24 -4.62 15.54
CA VAL A 383 13.47 -4.29 14.82
C VAL A 383 13.63 -2.79 14.58
N GLU A 384 12.56 -2.05 14.27
CA GLU A 384 12.66 -0.60 14.06
C GLU A 384 13.15 0.18 15.29
N ARG A 385 12.96 -0.39 16.49
CA ARG A 385 13.41 0.19 17.78
C ARG A 385 14.81 -0.27 18.19
N GLN A 386 15.39 -1.23 17.48
CA GLN A 386 16.75 -1.68 17.69
C GLN A 386 17.75 -0.79 16.94
N SER A 387 19.02 -0.91 17.35
CA SER A 387 20.12 -0.36 16.56
C SER A 387 20.35 -1.19 15.30
N ASP A 388 20.86 -0.57 14.24
CA ASP A 388 21.20 -1.29 13.01
C ASP A 388 22.15 -2.48 13.26
N ALA A 389 23.11 -2.31 14.17
CA ALA A 389 24.08 -3.37 14.52
C ALA A 389 23.42 -4.58 15.22
N GLU A 390 22.41 -4.36 16.05
CA GLU A 390 21.67 -5.42 16.74
C GLU A 390 20.83 -6.22 15.74
N THR A 391 20.05 -5.53 14.90
CA THR A 391 19.25 -6.16 13.85
C THR A 391 20.12 -6.89 12.82
N GLN A 392 21.26 -6.31 12.41
CA GLN A 392 22.21 -6.97 11.53
C GLN A 392 22.76 -8.25 12.17
N ALA A 393 23.13 -8.22 13.46
CA ALA A 393 23.66 -9.40 14.15
C ALA A 393 22.63 -10.53 14.23
N GLU A 394 21.35 -10.22 14.46
CA GLU A 394 20.27 -11.22 14.45
C GLU A 394 20.11 -11.86 13.06
N ILE A 395 20.07 -11.06 12.00
CA ILE A 395 19.98 -11.58 10.62
C ILE A 395 21.18 -12.46 10.28
N MET A 396 22.39 -12.00 10.63
CA MET A 396 23.62 -12.76 10.36
C MET A 396 23.63 -14.10 11.12
N HIS A 397 23.05 -14.15 12.32
CA HIS A 397 22.88 -15.39 13.07
C HIS A 397 21.92 -16.37 12.36
N VAL A 398 20.79 -15.86 11.85
CA VAL A 398 19.84 -16.65 11.06
C VAL A 398 20.49 -17.17 9.78
N LEU A 399 21.15 -16.31 9.01
CA LEU A 399 21.86 -16.71 7.79
C LEU A 399 22.93 -17.77 8.07
N GLN A 400 23.67 -17.65 9.18
CA GLN A 400 24.66 -18.65 9.56
C GLN A 400 24.04 -20.01 9.91
N SER A 401 22.82 -20.00 10.46
CA SER A 401 22.05 -21.23 10.76
C SER A 401 21.51 -21.87 9.48
N MET A 402 21.04 -21.08 8.52
CA MET A 402 20.60 -21.54 7.20
C MET A 402 21.76 -22.17 6.40
N PHE A 403 22.95 -21.57 6.46
CA PHE A 403 24.13 -21.98 5.70
C PHE A 403 25.31 -22.39 6.61
N PRO A 404 25.20 -23.49 7.37
CA PRO A 404 26.16 -23.85 8.42
C PRO A 404 27.57 -24.18 7.88
N ASN A 405 27.67 -24.54 6.59
CA ASN A 405 28.93 -24.88 5.94
C ASN A 405 29.59 -23.71 5.20
N VAL A 406 29.00 -22.51 5.28
CA VAL A 406 29.51 -21.29 4.65
C VAL A 406 30.03 -20.36 5.74
N THR A 407 31.25 -19.84 5.56
CA THR A 407 31.75 -18.72 6.37
C THR A 407 31.21 -17.43 5.78
N ILE A 408 30.15 -16.89 6.38
CA ILE A 408 29.47 -15.72 5.87
C ILE A 408 30.27 -14.46 6.26
N PRO A 409 30.70 -13.63 5.29
CA PRO A 409 31.38 -12.38 5.60
C PRO A 409 30.39 -11.34 6.15
N GLU A 410 30.88 -10.38 6.93
CA GLU A 410 30.07 -9.22 7.31
C GLU A 410 29.57 -8.47 6.06
N PRO A 411 28.32 -7.95 6.09
CA PRO A 411 27.80 -7.18 4.98
C PRO A 411 28.59 -5.88 4.78
N THR A 412 28.81 -5.52 3.53
CA THR A 412 29.45 -4.26 3.11
C THR A 412 28.50 -3.06 3.20
N ALA A 413 27.19 -3.31 3.18
CA ALA A 413 26.15 -2.32 3.43
C ALA A 413 24.93 -2.98 4.11
N PHE A 414 24.28 -2.24 4.98
CA PHE A 414 23.06 -2.66 5.68
C PHE A 414 22.09 -1.48 5.80
N TYR A 415 20.82 -1.69 5.48
CA TYR A 415 19.80 -0.64 5.55
C TYR A 415 18.39 -1.22 5.65
N TYR A 416 17.52 -0.58 6.43
CA TYR A 416 16.09 -0.82 6.38
C TYR A 416 15.30 0.44 6.79
N PRO A 417 14.10 0.65 6.22
CA PRO A 417 13.24 1.77 6.58
C PRO A 417 12.58 1.54 7.94
N ARG A 418 12.30 2.63 8.66
CA ARG A 418 11.54 2.63 9.91
C ARG A 418 10.15 3.22 9.71
N TRP A 419 9.30 2.52 8.95
CA TRP A 419 7.99 3.02 8.52
C TRP A 419 7.05 3.30 9.70
N THR A 420 7.08 2.46 10.74
CA THR A 420 6.28 2.69 11.97
C THR A 420 6.72 3.96 12.68
N LEU A 421 8.04 4.14 12.82
CA LEU A 421 8.59 5.28 13.57
C LEU A 421 8.59 6.59 12.77
N THR A 422 8.37 6.53 11.45
CA THR A 422 8.29 7.73 10.60
C THR A 422 6.98 8.48 10.84
N PRO A 423 6.99 9.70 11.43
CA PRO A 423 5.78 10.37 11.89
C PRO A 423 4.74 10.67 10.80
N ASN A 424 5.19 10.80 9.54
CA ASN A 424 4.38 11.12 8.38
C ASN A 424 3.66 9.90 7.77
N PHE A 425 3.96 8.69 8.24
CA PHE A 425 3.37 7.44 7.72
C PHE A 425 2.83 6.54 8.83
N ARG A 426 3.61 6.31 9.90
CA ARG A 426 3.26 5.44 11.02
C ARG A 426 2.83 4.02 10.60
N GLY A 427 3.53 3.47 9.61
CA GLY A 427 3.32 2.12 9.08
C GLY A 427 3.43 2.06 7.55
N SER A 428 3.20 0.86 7.01
CA SER A 428 3.31 0.57 5.57
C SER A 428 1.96 0.60 4.87
N TYR A 429 0.95 -0.15 5.31
CA TYR A 429 -0.38 -0.14 4.70
C TYR A 429 -1.47 -0.54 5.70
N SER A 430 -2.74 -0.36 5.33
CA SER A 430 -3.86 -0.73 6.18
C SER A 430 -4.28 -2.17 5.94
N TYR A 431 -4.82 -2.81 6.98
CA TYR A 431 -5.51 -4.10 6.89
C TYR A 431 -6.90 -3.99 7.53
N TRP A 432 -7.75 -4.97 7.26
CA TRP A 432 -9.11 -5.06 7.79
C TRP A 432 -9.15 -6.05 8.95
N PRO A 433 -9.38 -5.59 10.20
CA PRO A 433 -9.64 -6.51 11.31
C PRO A 433 -11.03 -7.20 11.22
N PRO A 434 -11.25 -8.36 11.87
CA PRO A 434 -12.53 -9.08 11.84
C PRO A 434 -13.75 -8.27 12.27
N GLN A 435 -13.55 -7.24 13.12
CA GLN A 435 -14.65 -6.39 13.58
C GLN A 435 -15.11 -5.33 12.58
N VAL A 436 -14.36 -5.07 11.50
CA VAL A 436 -14.75 -4.03 10.53
C VAL A 436 -15.78 -4.57 9.54
N THR A 437 -16.64 -3.67 9.05
CA THR A 437 -17.68 -4.00 8.06
C THR A 437 -17.51 -3.12 6.84
N LEU A 438 -18.22 -3.44 5.75
CA LEU A 438 -18.36 -2.52 4.61
C LEU A 438 -18.83 -1.13 5.05
N LYS A 439 -19.71 -1.05 6.06
CA LYS A 439 -20.15 0.23 6.60
C LYS A 439 -19.02 0.99 7.31
N SER A 440 -18.15 0.29 8.03
CA SER A 440 -16.95 0.88 8.64
C SER A 440 -16.04 1.47 7.57
N HIS A 441 -15.84 0.77 6.45
CA HIS A 441 -15.05 1.27 5.33
C HIS A 441 -15.69 2.47 4.62
N GLN A 442 -17.00 2.43 4.38
CA GLN A 442 -17.75 3.58 3.85
C GLN A 442 -17.61 4.80 4.77
N ASN A 443 -17.64 4.59 6.07
CA ASN A 443 -17.38 5.63 7.06
C ASN A 443 -15.91 6.09 7.03
N LEU A 444 -14.95 5.23 6.71
CA LEU A 444 -13.54 5.63 6.58
C LEU A 444 -13.30 6.51 5.34
N ARG A 445 -13.97 6.24 4.21
CA ARG A 445 -13.91 7.09 3.00
C ARG A 445 -14.86 8.29 3.00
N GLY A 446 -15.89 8.30 3.85
CA GLY A 446 -16.92 9.34 3.83
C GLY A 446 -16.41 10.76 4.11
N ASN A 447 -16.87 11.76 3.39
CA ASN A 447 -16.41 13.14 3.57
C ASN A 447 -17.00 13.79 4.85
N VAL A 448 -16.30 14.78 5.41
CA VAL A 448 -16.77 15.57 6.56
C VAL A 448 -16.88 17.03 6.13
N GLY A 449 -18.07 17.40 5.64
CA GLY A 449 -18.31 18.73 5.08
C GLY A 449 -17.35 19.00 3.91
N ARG A 450 -16.48 20.00 4.08
CA ARG A 450 -15.47 20.41 3.08
C ARG A 450 -14.14 19.66 3.18
N LEU A 451 -14.02 18.70 4.10
CA LEU A 451 -12.89 17.78 4.20
C LEU A 451 -13.20 16.49 3.45
N LEU A 452 -12.53 16.30 2.32
CA LEU A 452 -12.60 15.08 1.52
C LEU A 452 -11.49 14.12 1.98
N PHE A 453 -11.74 12.81 1.92
CA PHE A 453 -10.77 11.79 2.33
C PHE A 453 -10.49 10.81 1.19
N CYS A 454 -9.20 10.61 0.90
CA CYS A 454 -8.71 9.65 -0.09
C CYS A 454 -7.46 8.94 0.44
N GLY A 455 -6.99 7.89 -0.24
CA GLY A 455 -5.77 7.18 0.10
C GLY A 455 -5.98 5.68 0.21
N GLY A 456 -4.89 4.91 0.35
CA GLY A 456 -4.94 3.44 0.30
C GLY A 456 -5.88 2.76 1.30
N ALA A 457 -6.20 3.41 2.42
CA ALA A 457 -7.15 2.87 3.40
C ALA A 457 -8.63 3.11 3.03
N CYS A 458 -8.92 3.95 2.03
CA CYS A 458 -10.27 4.29 1.59
C CYS A 458 -10.77 3.44 0.40
N GLU A 459 -10.01 2.44 -0.03
CA GLU A 459 -10.24 1.64 -1.24
C GLU A 459 -10.71 0.20 -0.95
N TYR A 460 -11.51 -0.39 -1.84
CA TYR A 460 -12.14 -1.72 -1.69
C TYR A 460 -11.31 -2.89 -2.25
N ALA A 461 -10.57 -2.69 -3.34
CA ALA A 461 -9.59 -3.65 -3.88
C ALA A 461 -8.18 -3.15 -3.50
N VAL A 462 -7.17 -4.02 -3.52
CA VAL A 462 -5.82 -3.67 -3.05
C VAL A 462 -5.37 -2.32 -3.62
N LEU A 463 -4.99 -1.46 -2.68
CA LEU A 463 -4.15 -0.28 -2.79
C LEU A 463 -3.87 0.19 -4.23
N TRP A 464 -4.39 1.39 -4.56
CA TRP A 464 -3.92 2.35 -5.57
C TRP A 464 -4.82 2.66 -6.78
N VAL A 465 -6.15 2.65 -6.62
CA VAL A 465 -7.06 3.11 -7.68
C VAL A 465 -8.27 3.91 -7.14
N PHE A 466 -8.67 4.91 -7.93
CA PHE A 466 -9.88 5.72 -7.81
C PHE A 466 -9.83 6.93 -6.84
N ALA A 467 -8.99 7.93 -7.19
CA ALA A 467 -9.26 9.31 -6.77
C ALA A 467 -10.38 9.98 -7.61
N TRP A 468 -10.91 9.32 -8.65
CA TRP A 468 -11.86 9.91 -9.60
C TRP A 468 -13.29 10.09 -9.03
N GLU A 469 -13.83 9.09 -8.32
CA GLU A 469 -15.18 9.17 -7.72
C GLU A 469 -15.24 10.05 -6.46
N LEU A 470 -14.09 10.39 -5.86
CA LEU A 470 -14.03 11.09 -4.57
C LEU A 470 -14.16 12.63 -4.69
N VAL A 471 -13.88 13.19 -5.87
CA VAL A 471 -13.87 14.65 -6.09
C VAL A 471 -15.26 15.18 -6.48
N PHE A 472 -16.09 14.38 -7.13
CA PHE A 472 -17.42 14.79 -7.57
C PHE A 472 -18.44 13.79 -7.03
N GLY A 473 -19.00 14.12 -5.86
CA GLY A 473 -20.15 13.41 -5.33
C GLY A 473 -21.35 13.58 -6.26
N GLU A 474 -21.47 12.72 -7.27
CA GLU A 474 -22.73 12.39 -7.89
C GLU A 474 -23.26 11.15 -7.18
N GLY A 475 -24.13 11.39 -6.20
CA GLY A 475 -25.25 10.48 -5.98
C GLY A 475 -26.12 10.53 -7.24
N ASP A 476 -26.50 9.34 -7.70
CA ASP A 476 -27.35 9.02 -8.86
C ASP A 476 -26.66 9.03 -10.23
N GLY A 477 -26.43 7.82 -10.78
CA GLY A 477 -26.25 7.67 -12.23
C GLY A 477 -25.31 6.58 -12.78
N ALA A 478 -25.03 5.49 -12.07
CA ALA A 478 -24.39 4.32 -12.70
C ALA A 478 -25.02 2.99 -12.19
N GLU A 479 -26.33 2.85 -12.40
CA GLU A 479 -26.88 1.52 -12.65
C GLU A 479 -26.33 1.03 -14.00
N GLY A 480 -25.42 0.07 -13.97
CA GLY A 480 -24.81 -0.46 -15.17
C GLY A 480 -23.85 -1.62 -14.92
N GLY A 481 -24.32 -2.66 -14.20
CA GLY A 481 -23.49 -3.83 -13.92
C GLY A 481 -24.18 -4.97 -13.18
N GLY A 482 -25.40 -5.35 -13.58
CA GLY A 482 -25.93 -6.70 -13.35
C GLY A 482 -26.56 -6.98 -11.99
N ALA A 483 -27.79 -6.49 -11.78
CA ALA A 483 -28.77 -7.27 -11.03
C ALA A 483 -29.07 -8.55 -11.83
N VAL A 484 -28.76 -9.72 -11.28
CA VAL A 484 -29.41 -10.98 -11.71
C VAL A 484 -30.60 -11.15 -10.77
N GLY A 485 -31.78 -10.83 -11.28
CA GLY A 485 -33.03 -10.89 -10.55
C GLY A 485 -33.43 -12.31 -10.19
N GLU A 486 -33.97 -12.44 -8.98
CA GLU A 486 -35.06 -13.35 -8.69
C GLU A 486 -36.22 -13.07 -9.66
N GLU A 487 -36.62 -14.06 -10.46
CA GLU A 487 -38.02 -14.41 -10.75
C GLU A 487 -38.07 -15.61 -11.72
N GLY A 488 -38.71 -16.71 -11.29
CA GLY A 488 -39.37 -17.64 -12.21
C GLY A 488 -38.95 -19.12 -12.15
N MET A 489 -39.64 -19.87 -11.29
CA MET A 489 -39.78 -21.35 -11.18
C MET A 489 -38.69 -22.17 -10.50
#